data_AF-A0A8J3MZY5-F1
#
_entry.id   AF-A0A8J3MZY5-F1
#
_cell.length_a   1.000
_cell.length_b   1.000
_cell.length_c   1.000
_cell.angle_alpha   90.00
_cell.angle_beta   90.00
_cell.angle_gamma   90.00
#
_symmetry.space_group_name_H-M   'P 1'
#
loop_
_entity.id
_entity.type
_entity.pdbx_description
1 polymer ?
#
loop_
_entity_poly.entity_id
_entity_poly.type
_entity_poly.pdbx_seq_one_letter_code
_entity_poly.pdbx_strand_id
1 'polypeptide(L)' 'MRCFKSPGHAQRFLSAFGPISEHFRPKRHRLNASDYRAFMQKRFQTWYEITIEKVVA' A
#
# COMPACT_ATOMS: atom_id res chain seq x y z
N MET A 1 -7.21 -13.03 6.39
CA MET A 1 -7.60 -12.31 5.15
C MET A 1 -9.01 -12.74 4.80
N ARG A 2 -9.92 -11.81 4.50
CA ARG A 2 -11.22 -12.18 3.94
C ARG A 2 -11.01 -12.72 2.52
N CYS A 3 -11.72 -13.77 2.14
CA CYS A 3 -11.61 -14.36 0.81
C CYS A 3 -12.12 -13.38 -0.28
N PHE A 4 -11.56 -13.45 -1.49
CA PHE A 4 -12.12 -12.75 -2.64
C PHE A 4 -13.42 -13.42 -3.09
N LYS A 5 -14.43 -12.62 -3.46
CA LYS A 5 -15.75 -13.12 -3.89
C LYS A 5 -15.72 -13.89 -5.21
N SER A 6 -14.66 -13.71 -6.01
CA SER A 6 -14.50 -14.33 -7.33
C SER A 6 -13.04 -14.25 -7.78
N PRO A 7 -12.60 -15.12 -8.71
CA PRO A 7 -11.27 -15.01 -9.33
C PRO A 7 -11.03 -13.65 -9.98
N GLY A 8 -12.04 -13.04 -10.63
CA GLY A 8 -11.90 -11.72 -11.25
C GLY A 8 -11.61 -10.59 -10.25
N HIS A 9 -12.20 -10.64 -9.05
CA HIS A 9 -11.86 -9.71 -7.96
C HIS A 9 -10.42 -9.90 -7.48
N ALA A 10 -9.97 -11.16 -7.33
CA ALA A 10 -8.60 -11.45 -6.98
C ALA A 10 -7.63 -10.96 -8.06
N GLN A 11 -7.95 -11.16 -9.34
CA GLN A 11 -7.11 -10.74 -10.46
C GLN A 11 -6.94 -9.22 -10.51
N ARG A 12 -8.01 -8.45 -10.33
CA ARG A 12 -7.95 -6.97 -10.26
C ARG A 12 -7.09 -6.49 -9.10
N PHE A 13 -7.14 -7.17 -7.96
CA PHE A 13 -6.25 -6.86 -6.85
C PHE A 13 -4.78 -7.20 -7.21
N LEU A 14 -4.54 -8.41 -7.70
CA LEU A 14 -3.20 -8.90 -8.04
C LEU A 14 -2.52 -8.07 -9.12
N SER A 15 -3.26 -7.56 -10.11
CA SER A 15 -2.70 -6.74 -11.19
C SER A 15 -2.06 -5.44 -10.70
N ALA A 16 -2.50 -4.89 -9.56
CA ALA A 16 -1.93 -3.70 -8.95
C ALA A 16 -1.07 -4.02 -7.71
N PHE A 17 -1.08 -5.27 -7.23
CA PHE A 17 -0.50 -5.62 -5.93
C PHE A 17 1.02 -5.46 -5.86
N GLY A 18 1.74 -5.69 -6.96
CA GLY A 18 3.20 -5.57 -7.00
C GLY A 18 3.69 -4.19 -6.55
N PRO A 19 3.33 -3.11 -7.28
CA PRO A 19 3.69 -1.73 -6.92
C PRO A 19 3.22 -1.32 -5.51
N ILE A 20 2.01 -1.73 -5.11
CA ILE A 20 1.47 -1.42 -3.78
C ILE A 20 2.33 -2.08 -2.69
N SER A 21 2.63 -3.36 -2.86
CA SER A 21 3.44 -4.14 -1.92
C SER A 21 4.85 -3.58 -1.79
N GLU A 22 5.48 -3.19 -2.90
CA GLU A 22 6.81 -2.57 -2.90
C GLU A 22 6.83 -1.25 -2.12
N HIS A 23 5.82 -0.38 -2.31
CA HIS A 23 5.71 0.90 -1.62
C HIS A 23 5.67 0.75 -0.08
N PHE A 24 5.00 -0.29 0.41
CA PHE A 24 4.82 -0.55 1.84
C PHE A 24 5.84 -1.52 2.46
N ARG A 25 6.83 -1.99 1.71
CA ARG A 25 7.86 -2.92 2.20
C ARG A 25 9.24 -2.28 2.25
N PRO A 26 9.45 -1.23 3.06
CA PRO A 26 10.80 -0.77 3.34
C PRO A 26 11.57 -1.89 4.04
N LYS A 27 12.89 -1.91 3.84
CA LYS A 27 13.79 -2.86 4.49
C LYS A 27 13.84 -2.60 5.99
N ARG A 28 12.81 -3.06 6.73
CA ARG A 28 12.59 -2.79 8.16
C ARG A 28 13.80 -3.12 9.02
N HIS A 29 14.57 -4.14 8.65
CA HIS A 29 15.82 -4.53 9.33
C HIS A 29 16.92 -3.45 9.26
N ARG A 30 16.78 -2.42 8.41
CA ARG A 30 17.72 -1.31 8.27
C ARG A 30 17.28 -0.04 8.97
N LEU A 31 16.08 -0.03 9.57
CA LEU A 31 15.49 1.15 10.18
C LEU A 31 15.27 0.86 11.67
N ASN A 32 15.57 1.84 12.51
CA ASN A 32 15.10 1.81 13.89
C ASN A 32 13.57 2.03 13.92
N ALA A 33 12.97 1.87 15.10
CA ALA A 33 11.52 1.92 15.23
C ALA A 33 10.94 3.32 14.91
N SER A 34 11.62 4.42 15.25
CA SER A 34 11.15 5.78 14.96
C SER A 34 11.18 6.07 13.46
N ASP A 35 12.27 5.72 12.79
CA ASP A 35 12.46 5.99 11.37
C ASP A 35 11.48 5.17 10.53
N TYR A 36 11.25 3.92 10.92
CA TYR A 36 10.22 3.08 10.29
C TYR A 36 8.83 3.72 10.41
N ARG A 37 8.45 4.20 11.60
CA ARG A 37 7.13 4.84 11.82
C ARG A 37 6.98 6.11 10.98
N ALA A 38 7.98 6.99 10.98
CA ALA A 38 7.97 8.21 10.18
C ALA A 38 7.89 7.91 8.68
N PHE A 39 8.66 6.93 8.21
CA PHE A 39 8.63 6.48 6.83
C PHE A 39 7.24 5.94 6.45
N MET A 40 6.64 5.10 7.30
CA MET A 40 5.30 4.56 7.05
C MET A 40 4.23 5.64 7.06
N GLN A 41 4.29 6.63 7.96
CA GLN A 41 3.37 7.79 7.95
C GLN A 41 3.41 8.52 6.61
N LYS A 42 4.61 8.83 6.09
CA LYS A 42 4.76 9.46 4.78
C LYS A 42 4.17 8.59 3.65
N ARG A 43 4.43 7.28 3.67
CA ARG A 43 3.92 6.34 2.67
C ARG A 43 2.39 6.23 2.69
N PHE A 44 1.77 6.28 3.87
CA PHE A 44 0.31 6.34 4.02
C PHE A 44 -0.27 7.65 3.51
N GLN A 45 0.39 8.79 3.77
CA GLN A 45 -0.06 10.09 3.25
C GLN A 45 -0.07 10.10 1.71
N THR A 46 1.02 9.67 1.08
CA THR A 46 1.08 9.52 -0.38
C THR A 46 0.02 8.56 -0.92
N TRP A 47 -0.25 7.46 -0.20
CA TRP A 47 -1.30 6.52 -0.60
C TRP A 47 -2.69 7.14 -0.52
N TYR A 48 -2.96 7.94 0.51
CA TYR A 48 -4.22 8.67 0.68
C TYR A 48 -4.44 9.65 -0.48
N GLU A 49 -3.43 10.45 -0.83
CA GLU A 49 -3.48 11.37 -1.97
C GLU A 49 -3.80 10.62 -3.28
N ILE A 50 -3.10 9.53 -3.56
CA ILE A 50 -3.30 8.78 -4.81
C ILE A 50 -4.68 8.10 -4.88
N THR A 51 -5.22 7.63 -3.74
CA THR A 51 -6.44 6.80 -3.73
C THR A 51 -7.72 7.56 -3.40
N ILE A 52 -7.65 8.67 -2.68
CA ILE A 52 -8.83 9.44 -2.25
C ILE A 52 -8.93 10.76 -3.01
N GLU A 53 -7.82 11.44 -3.25
CA GLU A 53 -7.83 12.72 -3.98
C GLU A 53 -8.20 12.51 -5.46
N LYS A 54 -7.76 11.40 -6.07
CA LYS A 54 -8.13 11.03 -7.45
C LYS A 54 -9.55 10.46 -7.61
N VAL A 55 -10.29 10.26 -6.53
CA VAL A 55 -11.69 9.79 -6.60
C VAL A 55 -12.68 10.95 -6.61
N VAL A 56 -12.23 12.18 -6.31
CA VAL A 56 -13.08 13.39 -6.21
C VAL A 56 -12.91 14.35 -7.40
N ALA A 57 -11.94 14.12 -8.29
CA ALA A 57 -11.75 14.87 -9.54
C ALA A 57 -12.28 14.10 -10.75
#